data_AF-A0A523VKG5-F1
#
_entry.id   AF-A0A523VKG5-F1
#
_cell.length_a   1.000
_cell.length_b   1.000
_cell.length_c   1.000
_cell.angle_alpha   90.00
_cell.angle_beta   90.00
_cell.angle_gamma   90.00
#
_symmetry.space_group_name_H-M   'P 1'
#
loop_
_entity.id
_entity.type
_entity.pdbx_description
1 polymer ?
#
loop_
_entity_poly.entity_id
_entity_poly.type
_entity_poly.pdbx_seq_one_letter_code
_entity_poly.pdbx_strand_id
1 'polypeptide(L)'
;MKAIKEIKEVEFISKEKALEIFIKRNQNNQALIKQIPGNPLPASYRVFLKDPHDVEKVAKRVNRFPEKSASIEDIRYGKEYVNKIFTVTRWLRLIALVMIIFLIFSALALISNTIRLAIYARRIEVAIMRLVGASNWFIRWPFFIEGIVEGLIGALLAISLLASVRYILLSKLETQMQFMSALQINPIFWRNLLIMLLGSGVIIGALGSVIALRRYLKV
;
A
#
# COMPACT_ATOMS: atom_id res chain seq x y z
N MET A 1 4.28 23.86 -28.36
CA MET A 1 3.84 22.97 -27.27
C MET A 1 4.73 23.15 -26.03
N LYS A 2 4.38 24.04 -25.09
CA LYS A 2 5.07 24.11 -23.79
C LYS A 2 4.76 22.82 -23.02
N ALA A 3 5.81 22.10 -22.63
CA ALA A 3 5.72 20.81 -21.94
C ALA A 3 4.83 20.92 -20.69
N ILE A 4 3.66 20.30 -20.72
CA ILE A 4 2.80 20.11 -19.55
C ILE A 4 3.60 19.26 -18.56
N LYS A 5 3.90 19.78 -17.38
CA LYS A 5 4.84 19.20 -16.40
C LYS A 5 4.43 17.79 -15.95
N GLU A 6 3.13 17.52 -16.00
CA GLU A 6 2.45 16.28 -15.65
C GLU A 6 2.62 15.17 -16.70
N ILE A 7 3.04 15.50 -17.93
CA ILE A 7 3.30 14.55 -19.01
C ILE A 7 4.68 13.93 -18.84
N LYS A 8 4.73 12.60 -18.91
CA LYS A 8 5.95 11.80 -18.95
C LYS A 8 6.42 11.62 -20.39
N GLU A 9 5.52 11.29 -21.30
CA GLU A 9 5.85 10.96 -22.69
C GLU A 9 4.63 11.17 -23.60
N VAL A 10 4.87 11.51 -24.87
CA VAL A 10 3.82 11.59 -25.90
C VAL A 10 4.26 10.74 -27.09
N GLU A 11 3.48 9.73 -27.43
CA GLU A 11 3.71 8.86 -28.58
C GLU A 11 2.69 9.19 -29.68
N PHE A 12 3.17 9.48 -30.89
CA PHE A 12 2.31 9.59 -32.06
C PHE A 12 2.07 8.21 -32.67
N ILE A 13 0.80 7.88 -32.90
CA ILE A 13 0.37 6.61 -33.50
C ILE A 13 -0.32 6.94 -34.82
N SER A 14 0.33 6.58 -35.93
CA SER A 14 -0.26 6.70 -37.27
C SER A 14 -1.45 5.75 -37.44
N LYS A 15 -2.26 5.97 -38.47
CA LYS A 15 -3.43 5.13 -38.76
C LYS A 15 -3.01 3.67 -38.98
N GLU A 16 -1.92 3.45 -39.69
CA GLU A 16 -1.37 2.13 -40.03
C GLU A 16 -0.88 1.41 -38.76
N LYS A 17 -0.14 2.14 -37.90
CA LYS A 17 0.32 1.61 -36.60
C LYS A 17 -0.85 1.30 -35.67
N ALA A 18 -1.92 2.09 -35.71
CA ALA A 18 -3.13 1.83 -34.93
C ALA A 18 -3.82 0.53 -35.35
N LEU A 19 -3.90 0.26 -36.67
CA LEU A 19 -4.44 -0.99 -37.22
C LEU A 19 -3.57 -2.20 -36.83
N GLU A 20 -2.25 -2.08 -36.91
CA GLU A 20 -1.33 -3.14 -36.51
C GLU A 20 -1.49 -3.49 -35.02
N ILE A 21 -1.56 -2.49 -34.14
CA ILE A 21 -1.80 -2.68 -32.70
C ILE A 21 -3.16 -3.36 -32.47
N PHE A 22 -4.19 -2.97 -33.23
CA PHE A 22 -5.53 -3.54 -33.12
C PHE A 22 -5.55 -5.02 -33.51
N ILE A 23 -4.97 -5.36 -34.66
CA ILE A 23 -4.86 -6.75 -35.14
C ILE A 23 -4.07 -7.59 -34.13
N LYS A 24 -2.94 -7.08 -33.65
CA LYS A 24 -2.09 -7.78 -32.67
C LYS A 24 -2.78 -8.05 -31.34
N ARG A 25 -3.62 -7.12 -30.86
CA ARG A 25 -4.40 -7.30 -29.61
C ARG A 25 -5.60 -8.24 -29.76
N ASN A 26 -6.12 -8.40 -30.96
CA ASN A 26 -7.33 -9.17 -31.24
C ASN A 26 -7.06 -10.43 -32.07
N GLN A 27 -5.82 -10.93 -32.10
CA GLN A 27 -5.44 -12.12 -32.88
C GLN A 27 -6.32 -13.34 -32.61
N ASN A 28 -6.86 -13.45 -31.40
CA ASN A 28 -7.73 -14.56 -30.98
C ASN A 28 -9.20 -14.38 -31.39
N ASN A 29 -9.57 -13.26 -32.02
CA ASN A 29 -10.95 -12.95 -32.40
C ASN A 29 -11.04 -12.53 -33.87
N GLN A 30 -10.81 -13.49 -34.77
CA GLN A 30 -10.76 -13.26 -36.22
C GLN A 30 -12.07 -12.68 -36.80
N ALA A 31 -13.21 -12.91 -36.14
CA ALA A 31 -14.50 -12.35 -36.55
C ALA A 31 -14.51 -10.80 -36.47
N LEU A 32 -13.89 -10.22 -35.44
CA LEU A 32 -13.75 -8.77 -35.29
C LEU A 32 -12.81 -8.16 -36.33
N ILE A 33 -11.73 -8.88 -36.69
CA ILE A 33 -10.74 -8.39 -37.66
C ILE A 33 -11.34 -8.34 -39.08
N LYS A 34 -12.13 -9.36 -39.45
CA LYS A 34 -12.75 -9.47 -40.79
C LYS A 34 -13.90 -8.49 -41.03
N GLN A 35 -14.45 -7.90 -39.98
CA GLN A 35 -15.57 -6.93 -40.06
C GLN A 35 -15.14 -5.49 -40.36
N ILE A 36 -13.83 -5.23 -40.52
CA ILE A 36 -13.31 -3.89 -40.75
C ILE A 36 -12.95 -3.73 -42.23
N PRO A 37 -13.79 -3.07 -43.05
CA PRO A 37 -13.43 -2.72 -44.43
C PRO A 37 -12.40 -1.59 -44.42
N GLY A 38 -11.14 -1.89 -44.74
CA GLY A 38 -10.04 -0.91 -44.77
C GLY A 38 -9.54 -0.50 -43.38
N ASN A 39 -9.11 0.75 -43.21
CA ASN A 39 -8.59 1.27 -41.94
C ASN A 39 -9.44 2.46 -41.42
N PRO A 40 -10.45 2.21 -40.58
CA PRO A 40 -11.32 3.25 -40.02
C PRO A 40 -10.68 3.95 -38.80
N LEU A 41 -9.47 3.58 -38.38
CA LEU A 41 -8.85 4.10 -37.16
C LEU A 41 -8.17 5.46 -37.43
N PRO A 42 -8.49 6.51 -36.64
CA PRO A 42 -7.83 7.79 -36.77
C PRO A 42 -6.39 7.74 -36.23
N ALA A 43 -5.54 8.66 -36.71
CA ALA A 43 -4.25 8.88 -36.08
C ALA A 43 -4.48 9.47 -34.68
N SER A 44 -3.67 9.06 -33.70
CA SER A 44 -3.85 9.47 -32.30
C SER A 44 -2.54 9.80 -31.62
N TYR A 45 -2.60 10.74 -30.67
CA TYR A 45 -1.51 10.99 -29.73
C TYR A 45 -1.80 10.29 -28.41
N ARG A 46 -0.91 9.38 -27.99
CA ARG A 46 -0.98 8.72 -26.69
C ARG A 46 -0.10 9.48 -25.70
N VAL A 47 -0.71 9.99 -24.65
CA VAL A 47 -0.03 10.78 -23.62
C VAL A 47 0.12 9.93 -22.35
N PHE A 48 1.36 9.68 -21.95
CA PHE A 48 1.69 9.04 -20.67
C PHE A 48 1.90 10.11 -19.60
N LEU A 49 1.28 9.92 -18.45
CA LEU A 49 1.39 10.85 -17.32
C LEU A 49 2.38 10.34 -16.27
N LYS A 50 2.93 11.27 -15.50
CA LYS A 50 3.79 10.94 -14.35
C LYS A 50 2.97 10.38 -13.18
N ASP A 51 1.80 10.95 -12.92
CA ASP A 51 0.87 10.49 -11.90
C ASP A 51 -0.47 10.05 -12.55
N PRO A 52 -0.91 8.80 -12.34
CA PRO A 52 -2.23 8.33 -12.76
C PRO A 52 -3.41 9.16 -12.22
N HIS A 53 -3.26 9.89 -11.11
CA HIS A 53 -4.32 10.73 -10.54
C HIS A 53 -4.52 12.05 -11.30
N ASP A 54 -3.54 12.46 -12.12
CA ASP A 54 -3.61 13.71 -12.87
C ASP A 54 -4.31 13.58 -14.23
N VAL A 55 -4.76 12.36 -14.61
CA VAL A 55 -5.48 12.08 -15.87
C VAL A 55 -6.64 13.04 -16.08
N GLU A 56 -7.48 13.26 -15.07
CA GLU A 56 -8.63 14.15 -15.22
C GLU A 56 -8.21 15.62 -15.34
N LYS A 57 -7.19 16.05 -14.61
CA LYS A 57 -6.69 17.44 -14.67
C LYS A 57 -6.06 17.74 -16.02
N VAL A 58 -5.22 16.83 -16.52
CA VAL A 58 -4.56 16.99 -17.82
C VAL A 58 -5.57 16.91 -18.95
N ALA A 59 -6.52 15.96 -18.91
CA ALA A 59 -7.58 15.88 -19.92
C ALA A 59 -8.45 17.15 -19.97
N LYS A 60 -8.79 17.74 -18.81
CA LYS A 60 -9.50 19.03 -18.73
C LYS A 60 -8.65 20.19 -19.24
N ARG A 61 -7.35 20.20 -18.96
CA ARG A 61 -6.42 21.25 -19.42
C ARG A 61 -6.21 21.19 -20.94
N VAL A 62 -6.02 19.99 -21.49
CA VAL A 62 -5.95 19.72 -22.94
C VAL A 62 -7.24 20.17 -23.64
N ASN A 63 -8.41 19.90 -23.04
CA ASN A 63 -9.70 20.35 -23.57
C ASN A 63 -9.93 21.87 -23.58
N ARG A 64 -9.17 22.63 -22.77
CA ARG A 64 -9.27 24.09 -22.64
C ARG A 64 -8.25 24.84 -23.49
N PHE A 65 -7.34 24.16 -24.19
CA PHE A 65 -6.41 24.84 -25.07
C PHE A 65 -7.19 25.48 -26.25
N PRO A 66 -6.95 26.78 -26.54
CA PRO A 66 -7.69 27.52 -27.54
C PRO A 66 -7.38 27.11 -29.00
N GLU A 67 -6.30 26.37 -29.27
CA GLU A 67 -5.98 25.78 -30.60
C GLU A 67 -6.86 24.56 -30.93
N LYS A 68 -8.15 24.64 -30.60
CA LYS A 68 -9.12 23.55 -30.74
C LYS A 68 -9.71 23.41 -32.14
N SER A 69 -9.28 24.21 -33.13
CA SER A 69 -10.13 24.46 -34.30
C SER A 69 -9.92 23.57 -35.53
N ALA A 70 -9.01 22.58 -35.57
CA ALA A 70 -8.86 21.81 -36.81
C ALA A 70 -8.46 20.32 -36.73
N SER A 71 -7.91 19.78 -35.63
CA SER A 71 -7.22 18.46 -35.73
C SER A 71 -7.39 17.48 -34.58
N ILE A 72 -8.28 17.73 -33.61
CA ILE A 72 -8.55 16.81 -32.49
C ILE A 72 -10.05 16.54 -32.40
N GLU A 73 -10.49 15.41 -32.96
CA GLU A 73 -11.91 15.00 -32.99
C GLU A 73 -12.42 14.45 -31.66
N ASP A 74 -11.62 13.68 -30.92
CA ASP A 74 -12.06 13.06 -29.66
C ASP A 74 -10.89 12.87 -28.67
N ILE A 75 -11.13 13.15 -27.39
CA ILE A 75 -10.20 12.90 -26.29
C ILE A 75 -10.80 11.77 -25.46
N ARG A 76 -10.43 10.54 -25.81
CA ARG A 76 -10.82 9.34 -25.06
C ARG A 76 -9.88 9.11 -23.89
N TYR A 77 -10.25 9.65 -22.73
CA TYR A 77 -9.68 9.24 -21.45
C TYR A 77 -10.72 8.35 -20.76
N GLY A 78 -10.31 7.16 -20.29
CA GLY A 78 -11.19 6.18 -19.64
C GLY A 78 -11.67 6.61 -18.26
N LYS A 79 -12.22 7.83 -18.15
CA LYS A 79 -12.60 8.52 -16.92
C LYS A 79 -13.46 7.66 -16.02
N GLU A 80 -14.46 7.01 -16.59
CA GLU A 80 -15.42 6.22 -15.82
C GLU A 80 -14.75 4.99 -15.19
N TYR A 81 -13.91 4.28 -15.95
CA TYR A 81 -13.16 3.11 -15.46
C TYR A 81 -12.10 3.51 -14.44
N VAL A 82 -11.36 4.58 -14.71
CA VAL A 82 -10.32 5.12 -13.81
C VAL A 82 -10.93 5.62 -12.50
N ASN A 83 -12.05 6.34 -12.55
CA ASN A 83 -12.76 6.80 -11.36
C ASN A 83 -13.37 5.65 -10.55
N LYS A 84 -13.89 4.61 -11.21
CA LYS A 84 -14.35 3.39 -10.53
C LYS A 84 -13.19 2.71 -9.78
N ILE A 85 -12.03 2.54 -10.41
CA ILE A 85 -10.84 1.97 -9.76
C ILE A 85 -10.41 2.83 -8.57
N PHE A 86 -10.27 4.15 -8.74
CA PHE A 86 -9.87 5.02 -7.63
C PHE A 86 -10.88 5.04 -6.48
N THR A 87 -12.18 4.94 -6.78
CA THR A 87 -13.24 4.87 -5.77
C THR A 87 -13.14 3.56 -4.98
N VAL A 88 -12.98 2.42 -5.66
CA VAL A 88 -12.79 1.12 -5.01
C VAL A 88 -11.52 1.12 -4.16
N THR A 89 -10.39 1.62 -4.69
CA THR A 89 -9.14 1.73 -3.92
C THR A 89 -9.30 2.61 -2.69
N ARG A 90 -10.08 3.70 -2.77
CA ARG A 90 -10.35 4.58 -1.63
C ARG A 90 -11.14 3.85 -0.53
N TRP A 91 -12.19 3.12 -0.90
CA TRP A 91 -12.96 2.31 0.05
C TRP A 91 -12.12 1.22 0.70
N LEU A 92 -11.33 0.48 -0.10
CA LEU A 92 -10.41 -0.52 0.42
C LEU A 92 -9.41 0.09 1.41
N ARG A 93 -8.86 1.27 1.11
CA ARG A 93 -7.96 1.98 2.01
C ARG A 93 -8.64 2.40 3.32
N LEU A 94 -9.89 2.86 3.24
CA LEU A 94 -10.67 3.23 4.44
C LEU A 94 -10.91 2.02 5.33
N ILE A 95 -11.36 0.90 4.74
CA ILE A 95 -11.61 -0.35 5.47
C ILE A 95 -10.31 -0.86 6.11
N ALA A 96 -9.20 -0.85 5.36
CA ALA A 96 -7.89 -1.24 5.89
C ALA A 96 -7.45 -0.35 7.07
N LEU A 97 -7.67 0.96 6.98
CA LEU A 97 -7.31 1.90 8.05
C LEU A 97 -8.14 1.63 9.32
N VAL A 98 -9.44 1.38 9.19
CA VAL A 98 -10.31 1.01 10.32
C VAL A 98 -9.84 -0.30 10.96
N MET A 99 -9.51 -1.31 10.15
CA MET A 99 -8.97 -2.58 10.66
C MET A 99 -7.65 -2.41 11.39
N ILE A 100 -6.72 -1.59 10.87
CA ILE A 100 -5.42 -1.32 11.52
C ILE A 100 -5.65 -0.69 12.90
N ILE A 101 -6.53 0.31 13.01
CA ILE A 101 -6.83 0.95 14.30
C ILE A 101 -7.40 -0.07 15.30
N PHE A 102 -8.34 -0.90 14.85
CA PHE A 102 -8.93 -1.96 15.67
C PHE A 102 -7.89 -2.98 16.15
N LEU A 103 -7.00 -3.42 15.26
CA LEU A 103 -5.93 -4.36 15.59
C LEU A 103 -4.92 -3.77 16.57
N ILE A 104 -4.55 -2.49 16.41
CA ILE A 104 -3.68 -1.79 17.36
C ILE A 104 -4.34 -1.77 18.74
N PHE A 105 -5.61 -1.40 18.84
CA PHE A 105 -6.33 -1.40 20.11
C PHE A 105 -6.37 -2.79 20.74
N SER A 106 -6.63 -3.82 19.93
CA SER A 106 -6.67 -5.21 20.38
C SER A 106 -5.30 -5.69 20.88
N ALA A 107 -4.22 -5.37 20.17
CA ALA A 107 -2.85 -5.68 20.57
C ALA A 107 -2.49 -4.99 21.90
N LEU A 108 -2.81 -3.70 22.03
CA LEU A 108 -2.59 -2.95 23.29
C LEU A 108 -3.35 -3.57 24.46
N ALA A 109 -4.60 -4.00 24.25
CA ALA A 109 -5.41 -4.65 25.27
C ALA A 109 -4.83 -6.02 25.68
N LEU A 110 -4.38 -6.83 24.71
CA LEU A 110 -3.76 -8.13 24.97
C LEU A 110 -2.46 -7.97 25.76
N ILE A 111 -1.53 -7.15 25.27
CA ILE A 111 -0.24 -6.88 25.94
C ILE A 111 -0.49 -6.33 27.34
N SER A 112 -1.44 -5.41 27.50
CA SER A 112 -1.76 -4.87 28.81
C SER A 112 -2.28 -5.91 29.80
N ASN A 113 -3.02 -6.92 29.31
CA ASN A 113 -3.52 -8.01 30.15
C ASN A 113 -2.40 -9.00 30.47
N THR A 114 -1.54 -9.33 29.50
CA THR A 114 -0.38 -10.22 29.71
C THR A 114 0.56 -9.66 30.76
N ILE A 115 0.94 -8.38 30.64
CA ILE A 115 1.80 -7.71 31.63
C ILE A 115 1.14 -7.67 33.02
N ARG A 116 -0.19 -7.48 33.09
CA ARG A 116 -0.89 -7.52 34.38
C ARG A 116 -0.79 -8.89 35.04
N LEU A 117 -0.98 -9.96 34.26
CA LEU A 117 -0.84 -11.33 34.74
C LEU A 117 0.61 -11.61 35.19
N ALA A 118 1.60 -11.14 34.44
CA ALA A 118 3.01 -11.26 34.78
C ALA A 118 3.35 -10.56 36.11
N ILE A 119 2.87 -9.32 36.32
CA ILE A 119 3.05 -8.59 37.58
C ILE A 119 2.41 -9.35 38.76
N TYR A 120 1.19 -9.87 38.57
CA TYR A 120 0.49 -10.62 39.61
C TYR A 120 1.23 -11.91 40.00
N ALA A 121 1.76 -12.62 39.01
CA ALA A 121 2.56 -13.82 39.22
C ALA A 121 3.85 -13.52 40.01
N ARG A 122 4.51 -12.39 39.74
CA ARG A 122 5.75 -11.96 40.41
C ARG A 122 5.55 -10.97 41.56
N ARG A 123 4.35 -10.91 42.15
CA ARG A 123 4.02 -9.92 43.20
C ARG A 123 4.93 -9.97 44.43
N ILE A 124 5.45 -11.15 44.78
CA ILE A 124 6.36 -11.33 45.93
C ILE A 124 7.72 -10.69 45.64
N GLU A 125 8.27 -10.93 44.44
CA GLU A 125 9.53 -10.31 44.00
C GLU A 125 9.40 -8.78 43.98
N VAL A 126 8.28 -8.27 43.46
CA VAL A 126 7.98 -6.83 43.45
C VAL A 126 7.89 -6.28 44.88
N ALA A 127 7.30 -7.01 45.83
CA ALA A 127 7.24 -6.60 47.22
C ALA A 127 8.64 -6.54 47.87
N ILE A 128 9.50 -7.55 47.62
CA ILE A 128 10.88 -7.56 48.12
C ILE A 128 11.66 -6.36 47.56
N MET A 129 11.56 -6.09 46.25
CA MET A 129 12.21 -4.93 45.63
C MET A 129 11.79 -3.61 46.29
N ARG A 130 10.50 -3.46 46.64
CA ARG A 130 10.00 -2.29 47.35
C ARG A 130 10.56 -2.18 48.78
N LEU A 131 10.67 -3.29 49.51
CA LEU A 131 11.20 -3.30 50.88
C LEU A 131 12.67 -2.90 50.95
N VAL A 132 13.45 -3.20 49.91
CA VAL A 132 14.87 -2.80 49.79
C VAL A 132 15.02 -1.36 49.26
N GLY A 133 13.91 -0.64 49.01
CA GLY A 133 13.93 0.76 48.57
C GLY A 133 14.16 0.96 47.07
N ALA A 134 13.89 -0.06 46.24
CA ALA A 134 14.03 0.09 44.79
C ALA A 134 13.05 1.13 44.23
N SER A 135 13.52 1.93 43.28
CA SER A 135 12.68 2.95 42.63
C SER A 135 11.55 2.32 41.83
N ASN A 136 10.42 3.02 41.72
CA ASN A 136 9.29 2.60 40.89
C ASN A 136 9.67 2.35 39.43
N TRP A 137 10.70 3.02 38.91
CA TRP A 137 11.22 2.79 37.56
C TRP A 137 11.94 1.45 37.45
N PHE A 138 12.78 1.11 38.44
CA PHE A 138 13.50 -0.15 38.48
C PHE A 138 12.54 -1.36 38.50
N ILE A 139 11.45 -1.26 39.26
CA ILE A 139 10.41 -2.30 39.32
C ILE A 139 9.66 -2.45 37.98
N ARG A 140 9.48 -1.35 37.24
CA ARG A 140 8.72 -1.31 35.98
C ARG A 140 9.52 -1.76 34.77
N TRP A 141 10.84 -1.59 34.81
CA TRP A 141 11.72 -1.83 33.67
C TRP A 141 11.67 -3.26 33.10
N PRO A 142 11.65 -4.34 33.91
CA PRO A 142 11.55 -5.71 33.39
C PRO A 142 10.28 -5.92 32.56
N PHE A 143 9.14 -5.46 33.07
CA PHE A 143 7.84 -5.57 32.38
C PHE A 143 7.74 -4.69 31.14
N PHE A 144 8.44 -3.55 31.12
CA PHE A 144 8.54 -2.71 29.92
C PHE A 144 9.29 -3.43 28.80
N ILE A 145 10.40 -4.10 29.13
CA ILE A 145 11.16 -4.93 28.19
C ILE A 145 10.32 -6.12 27.72
N GLU A 146 9.61 -6.81 28.62
CA GLU A 146 8.72 -7.93 28.23
C GLU A 146 7.72 -7.50 27.16
N GLY A 147 7.07 -6.34 27.32
CA GLY A 147 6.15 -5.81 26.32
C GLY A 147 6.81 -5.41 25.00
N ILE A 148 8.02 -4.84 25.04
CA ILE A 148 8.80 -4.58 23.81
C ILE A 148 9.11 -5.89 23.09
N VAL A 149 9.56 -6.92 23.81
CA VAL A 149 9.90 -8.23 23.25
C VAL A 149 8.67 -8.88 22.61
N GLU A 150 7.51 -8.84 23.26
CA GLU A 150 6.24 -9.31 22.68
C GLU A 150 5.92 -8.59 21.36
N GLY A 151 6.03 -7.26 21.34
CA GLY A 151 5.81 -6.46 20.13
C GLY A 151 6.83 -6.76 19.01
N LEU A 152 8.08 -7.01 19.38
CA LEU A 152 9.17 -7.32 18.44
C LEU A 152 8.99 -8.71 17.82
N ILE A 153 8.62 -9.71 18.62
CA ILE A 153 8.28 -11.06 18.14
C ILE A 153 7.07 -10.98 17.18
N GLY A 154 6.03 -10.23 17.54
CA GLY A 154 4.88 -10.01 16.66
C GLY A 154 5.25 -9.38 15.32
N ALA A 155 6.12 -8.36 15.33
CA ALA A 155 6.61 -7.74 14.11
C ALA A 155 7.45 -8.70 13.25
N LEU A 156 8.33 -9.50 13.87
CA LEU A 156 9.13 -10.49 13.15
C LEU A 156 8.26 -11.57 12.51
N LEU A 157 7.23 -12.04 13.20
CA LEU A 157 6.26 -12.99 12.65
C LEU A 157 5.49 -12.38 11.46
N ALA A 158 5.05 -11.13 11.58
CA ALA A 158 4.38 -10.42 10.50
C ALA A 158 5.30 -10.23 9.28
N ILE A 159 6.58 -9.89 9.50
CA ILE A 159 7.58 -9.78 8.43
C ILE A 159 7.81 -11.12 7.74
N SER A 160 7.96 -12.19 8.52
CA SER A 160 8.16 -13.54 8.00
C SER A 160 6.97 -13.96 7.12
N LEU A 161 5.75 -13.77 7.62
CA LEU A 161 4.53 -14.07 6.87
C LEU A 161 4.45 -13.25 5.58
N LEU A 162 4.73 -11.94 5.65
CA LEU A 162 4.71 -11.05 4.49
C LEU A 162 5.74 -11.47 3.44
N ALA A 163 6.94 -11.86 3.87
CA ALA A 163 8.00 -12.37 2.99
C ALA A 163 7.61 -13.70 2.33
N SER A 164 7.02 -14.64 3.08
CA SER A 164 6.54 -15.92 2.55
C SER A 164 5.42 -15.73 1.52
N VAL A 165 4.43 -14.89 1.83
CA VAL A 165 3.33 -14.58 0.90
C VAL A 165 3.88 -13.97 -0.38
N ARG A 166 4.81 -13.01 -0.28
CA ARG A 166 5.47 -12.42 -1.44
C ARG A 166 6.17 -13.48 -2.29
N TYR A 167 6.96 -14.35 -1.68
CA TYR A 167 7.71 -15.39 -2.40
C TYR A 167 6.77 -16.34 -3.16
N ILE A 168 5.69 -16.78 -2.51
CA ILE A 168 4.72 -17.73 -3.10
C ILE A 168 3.89 -17.05 -4.21
N LEU A 169 3.45 -15.81 -4.01
CA LEU A 169 2.65 -15.10 -5.02
C LEU A 169 3.50 -14.75 -6.24
N LEU A 170 4.69 -14.19 -6.06
CA LEU A 170 5.52 -13.77 -7.19
C LEU A 170 5.96 -14.97 -8.04
N SER A 171 6.37 -16.06 -7.42
CA SER A 171 6.77 -17.29 -8.13
C SER A 171 5.63 -17.89 -8.98
N LYS A 172 4.38 -17.83 -8.51
CA LYS A 172 3.22 -18.35 -9.25
C LYS A 172 2.70 -17.39 -10.33
N LEU A 173 2.79 -16.09 -10.09
CA LEU A 173 2.23 -15.06 -10.98
C LEU A 173 3.14 -14.72 -12.15
N GLU A 174 4.47 -14.79 -11.97
CA GLU A 174 5.43 -14.58 -13.07
C GLU A 174 5.26 -15.61 -14.19
N THR A 175 4.86 -16.84 -13.86
CA THR A 175 4.63 -17.90 -14.86
C THR A 175 3.34 -17.68 -15.67
N GLN A 176 2.34 -16.98 -15.14
CA GLN A 176 1.01 -16.88 -15.75
C GLN A 176 0.67 -15.50 -16.34
N MET A 177 1.28 -14.41 -15.85
CA MET A 177 0.91 -13.06 -16.28
C MET A 177 2.14 -12.14 -16.42
N GLN A 178 2.70 -12.07 -17.62
CA GLN A 178 3.80 -11.15 -17.97
C GLN A 178 3.47 -9.66 -17.71
N PHE A 179 2.19 -9.28 -17.67
CA PHE A 179 1.74 -7.92 -17.31
C PHE A 179 1.93 -7.57 -15.81
N MET A 180 2.05 -8.58 -14.93
CA MET A 180 2.28 -8.37 -13.50
C MET A 180 3.74 -8.12 -13.12
N SER A 181 4.66 -8.14 -14.09
CA SER A 181 6.04 -7.66 -13.91
C SER A 181 6.11 -6.20 -13.43
N ALA A 182 5.03 -5.44 -13.58
CA ALA A 182 4.86 -4.11 -12.98
C ALA A 182 4.71 -4.12 -11.44
N LEU A 183 4.50 -5.27 -10.80
CA LEU A 183 4.52 -5.45 -9.34
C LEU A 183 5.91 -5.66 -8.76
N GLN A 184 6.97 -5.37 -9.52
CA GLN A 184 8.32 -5.29 -8.96
C GLN A 184 8.35 -4.19 -7.89
N ILE A 185 8.08 -4.59 -6.64
CA ILE A 185 8.12 -3.72 -5.48
C ILE A 185 9.56 -3.24 -5.36
N ASN A 186 9.73 -1.92 -5.48
CA ASN A 186 11.03 -1.26 -5.36
C ASN A 186 11.75 -1.76 -4.08
N PRO A 187 13.01 -2.24 -4.18
CA PRO A 187 13.75 -2.73 -3.02
C PRO A 187 13.85 -1.73 -1.86
N ILE A 188 13.93 -0.43 -2.18
CA ILE A 188 13.97 0.66 -1.19
C ILE A 188 12.62 0.75 -0.45
N PHE A 189 11.52 0.68 -1.18
CA PHE A 189 10.18 0.68 -0.58
C PHE A 189 9.99 -0.52 0.34
N TRP A 190 10.42 -1.70 -0.10
CA TRP A 190 10.35 -2.93 0.69
C TRP A 190 11.14 -2.81 1.99
N ARG A 191 12.39 -2.34 1.93
CA ARG A 191 13.21 -2.10 3.11
C ARG A 191 12.56 -1.12 4.08
N ASN A 192 12.01 -0.01 3.57
CA ASN A 192 11.35 0.99 4.41
C ASN A 192 10.11 0.41 5.10
N LEU A 193 9.32 -0.42 4.40
CA LEU A 193 8.15 -1.09 4.97
C LEU A 193 8.54 -2.02 6.13
N LEU A 194 9.60 -2.82 5.97
CA LEU A 194 10.10 -3.71 7.03
C LEU A 194 10.54 -2.94 8.28
N ILE A 195 11.26 -1.83 8.09
CA ILE A 195 11.69 -0.95 9.19
C ILE A 195 10.48 -0.34 9.90
N MET A 196 9.48 0.13 9.13
CA MET A 196 8.24 0.65 9.71
C MET A 196 7.49 -0.42 10.50
N LEU A 197 7.45 -1.67 10.03
CA LEU A 197 6.77 -2.75 10.73
C LEU A 197 7.48 -3.09 12.05
N LEU A 198 8.81 -3.23 12.04
CA LEU A 198 9.60 -3.41 13.27
C LEU A 198 9.40 -2.26 14.24
N GLY A 199 9.51 -1.02 13.76
CA GLY A 199 9.32 0.18 14.58
C GLY A 199 7.91 0.23 15.20
N SER A 200 6.88 -0.10 14.42
CA SER A 200 5.50 -0.13 14.91
C SER A 200 5.28 -1.21 15.97
N GLY A 201 5.87 -2.41 15.81
CA GLY A 201 5.79 -3.47 16.81
C GLY A 201 6.42 -3.07 18.14
N VAL A 202 7.61 -2.48 18.10
CA VAL A 202 8.28 -1.96 19.30
C VAL A 202 7.46 -0.87 19.97
N ILE A 203 6.94 0.09 19.20
CA ILE A 203 6.13 1.19 19.74
C ILE A 203 4.84 0.65 20.38
N ILE A 204 4.13 -0.24 19.71
CA ILE A 204 2.88 -0.83 20.24
C ILE A 204 3.17 -1.65 21.50
N GLY A 205 4.24 -2.45 21.50
CA GLY A 205 4.67 -3.22 22.67
C GLY A 205 5.03 -2.36 23.87
N ALA A 206 5.84 -1.32 23.63
CA ALA A 206 6.20 -0.34 24.64
C ALA A 206 4.98 0.39 25.20
N LEU A 207 4.09 0.89 24.34
CA LEU A 207 2.87 1.59 24.75
C LEU A 207 1.93 0.67 25.53
N GLY A 208 1.71 -0.56 25.06
CA GLY A 208 0.87 -1.56 25.74
C GLY A 208 1.35 -1.85 27.15
N SER A 209 2.67 -2.05 27.32
CA SER A 209 3.26 -2.27 28.64
C SER A 209 3.17 -1.03 29.53
N VAL A 210 3.45 0.17 29.01
CA VAL A 210 3.33 1.42 29.80
C VAL A 210 1.89 1.64 30.28
N ILE A 211 0.89 1.37 29.44
CA ILE A 211 -0.53 1.46 29.82
C ILE A 211 -0.84 0.50 30.98
N ALA A 212 -0.34 -0.73 30.92
CA ALA A 212 -0.49 -1.71 31.99
C ALA A 212 0.16 -1.24 33.30
N LEU A 213 1.42 -0.81 33.22
CA LEU A 213 2.22 -0.41 34.38
C LEU A 213 1.63 0.83 35.08
N ARG A 214 1.16 1.83 34.31
CA ARG A 214 0.50 3.02 34.87
C ARG A 214 -0.78 2.69 35.64
N ARG A 215 -1.52 1.68 35.19
CA ARG A 215 -2.82 1.32 35.79
C ARG A 215 -2.67 0.41 37.02
N TYR A 216 -1.65 -0.46 37.05
CA TYR A 216 -1.52 -1.53 38.06
C TYR A 216 -0.39 -1.35 39.07
N LEU A 217 0.62 -0.52 38.80
CA LEU A 217 1.65 -0.14 39.77
C LEU A 217 1.40 1.25 40.35
N LYS A 218 0.12 1.64 40.55
CA LYS A 218 -0.24 2.82 41.36
C LYS A 218 0.10 2.55 42.84
N VAL A 219 1.36 2.78 43.20
CA VAL A 219 1.83 3.25 44.52
C VAL A 219 3.00 4.19 44.25
#